data_AF-A0A291ISD6-F1
#
_entry.id   AF-A0A291ISD6-F1
#
_cell.length_a   1.000
_cell.length_b   1.000
_cell.length_c   1.000
_cell.angle_alpha   90.00
_cell.angle_beta   90.00
_cell.angle_gamma   90.00
#
_symmetry.space_group_name_H-M   'P 1'
#
loop_
_entity.id
_entity.type
_entity.pdbx_description
1 polymer ?
#
loop_
_entity_poly.entity_id
_entity_poly.type
_entity_poly.pdbx_seq_one_letter_code
_entity_poly.pdbx_strand_id
1 'polypeptide(L)' 'MYYRFLTPRETYLLMGFSDEDFNRVNDTKLIKKEIAYRQAGNSIVVNVLVSLFYYIYKIEKESH' A
#
# COMPACT_ATOMS: atom_id res chain seq x y z
N MET A 1 -1.48 -22.21 -20.81
CA MET A 1 -1.73 -20.98 -20.02
C MET A 1 -0.48 -20.69 -19.23
N TYR A 2 0.19 -19.57 -19.49
CA TYR A 2 1.44 -19.22 -18.81
C TYR A 2 1.13 -18.36 -17.58
N TYR A 3 1.64 -18.78 -16.42
CA TYR A 3 1.52 -18.02 -15.18
C TYR A 3 2.69 -17.03 -15.07
N ARG A 4 2.39 -15.80 -14.61
CA ARG A 4 3.38 -14.75 -14.33
C ARG A 4 3.19 -14.25 -12.90
N PHE A 5 4.29 -13.93 -12.23
CA PHE A 5 4.25 -13.21 -10.95
C PHE A 5 3.78 -11.77 -11.13
N LEU A 6 3.07 -11.25 -10.12
CA LEU A 6 2.70 -9.84 -10.02
C LEU A 6 3.97 -8.97 -10.07
N THR A 7 3.91 -7.83 -10.75
CA THR A 7 4.94 -6.77 -10.71
C THR A 7 4.91 -6.02 -9.38
N PRO A 8 5.98 -5.29 -9.02
CA PRO A 8 5.95 -4.43 -7.84
C PRO A 8 4.79 -3.43 -7.87
N ARG A 9 4.51 -2.82 -9.03
CA ARG A 9 3.36 -1.90 -9.21
C ARG A 9 2.04 -2.58 -8.86
N GLU A 10 1.78 -3.77 -9.40
CA GLU A 10 0.56 -4.53 -9.12
C GLU A 10 0.46 -4.91 -7.63
N THR A 11 1.59 -5.20 -6.96
CA THR A 11 1.57 -5.46 -5.51
C THR A 11 1.28 -4.21 -4.69
N TYR A 12 1.76 -3.02 -5.09
CA TYR A 12 1.41 -1.76 -4.42
C TYR A 12 -0.07 -1.44 -4.56
N LEU A 13 -0.63 -1.62 -5.76
CA LEU A 13 -2.06 -1.46 -6.01
C LEU A 13 -2.89 -2.44 -5.16
N LEU A 14 -2.47 -3.70 -5.05
CA LEU A 14 -3.12 -4.68 -4.18
C LEU A 14 -3.14 -4.25 -2.70
N MET A 15 -2.08 -3.59 -2.24
CA MET A 15 -1.99 -3.07 -0.87
C MET A 15 -2.78 -1.76 -0.65
N GLY A 16 -3.40 -1.20 -1.71
CA GLY A 16 -4.19 0.02 -1.66
C GLY A 16 -3.39 1.32 -1.84
N PHE A 17 -2.14 1.23 -2.30
CA PHE A 17 -1.36 2.41 -2.68
C PHE A 17 -1.74 2.90 -4.07
N SER A 18 -1.58 4.20 -4.31
CA SER A 18 -1.81 4.79 -5.63
C SER A 18 -0.62 4.56 -6.58
N ASP A 19 -0.87 4.64 -7.89
CA ASP A 19 0.19 4.61 -8.90
C ASP A 19 1.19 5.76 -8.73
N GLU A 20 0.73 6.92 -8.24
CA GLU A 20 1.60 8.06 -7.95
C GLU A 20 2.57 7.75 -6.82
N ASP A 21 2.13 7.10 -5.75
CA ASP A 21 3.00 6.72 -4.64
C ASP A 21 4.08 5.74 -5.10
N PHE A 22 3.70 4.76 -5.93
CA PHE A 22 4.66 3.85 -6.54
C PHE A 22 5.66 4.59 -7.44
N ASN A 23 5.18 5.51 -8.29
CA ASN A 23 6.04 6.28 -9.17
C ASN A 23 7.04 7.13 -8.37
N ARG A 24 6.62 7.80 -7.30
CA ARG A 24 7.53 8.56 -6.43
C ARG A 24 8.66 7.69 -5.87
N VAL A 25 8.34 6.48 -5.43
CA VAL A 25 9.34 5.52 -4.94
C VAL A 25 10.28 5.06 -6.07
N ASN A 26 9.71 4.72 -7.23
CA ASN A 26 10.47 4.25 -8.39
C ASN A 26 11.40 5.33 -8.97
N ASP A 27 10.96 6.59 -8.97
CA ASP A 27 11.69 7.73 -9.52
C ASP A 27 12.93 8.09 -8.70
N THR A 28 12.98 7.69 -7.41
CA THR A 28 14.22 7.80 -6.61
C THR A 28 15.36 6.97 -7.21
N LYS A 29 15.05 5.92 -7.98
CA LYS A 29 16.01 4.91 -8.48
C LYS A 29 16.86 4.24 -7.39
N LEU A 30 16.54 4.44 -6.12
CA LEU A 30 17.25 3.86 -4.98
C LEU A 30 16.71 2.47 -4.61
N ILE A 31 15.44 2.21 -4.93
CA ILE A 31 14.75 0.98 -4.55
C ILE A 31 14.77 -0.03 -5.68
N LYS A 32 15.39 -1.18 -5.42
CA LYS A 32 15.35 -2.34 -6.33
C LYS A 32 13.99 -3.02 -6.28
N LYS A 33 13.61 -3.71 -7.37
CA LYS A 33 12.34 -4.44 -7.48
C LYS A 33 12.08 -5.42 -6.33
N GLU A 34 13.10 -6.17 -5.91
CA GLU A 34 13.03 -7.12 -4.78
C GLU A 34 12.70 -6.42 -3.45
N ILE A 35 13.24 -5.22 -3.24
CA ILE A 35 13.00 -4.42 -2.05
C ILE A 35 11.58 -3.86 -2.08
N ALA A 36 11.11 -3.41 -3.24
CA ALA A 36 9.73 -2.94 -3.42
C ALA A 36 8.71 -4.04 -3.10
N TYR A 37 8.94 -5.29 -3.52
CA TYR A 37 8.08 -6.42 -3.12
C TYR A 37 8.05 -6.61 -1.60
N ARG A 38 9.20 -6.51 -0.92
CA ARG A 38 9.26 -6.61 0.55
C ARG A 38 8.56 -5.45 1.23
N GLN A 39 8.69 -4.24 0.69
CA GLN A 39 8.00 -3.05 1.21
C GLN A 39 6.48 -3.20 1.07
N ALA A 40 5.99 -3.65 -0.08
CA ALA A 40 4.58 -3.92 -0.27
C ALA A 40 4.08 -5.03 0.68
N GLY A 41 4.79 -6.16 0.77
CA GLY A 41 4.39 -7.30 1.60
C GLY A 41 4.46 -7.05 3.11
N ASN A 42 5.39 -6.22 3.57
CA ASN A 42 5.49 -5.81 4.98
C ASN A 42 4.58 -4.62 5.32
N SER A 43 3.95 -3.97 4.34
CA SER A 43 3.03 -2.88 4.59
C SER A 43 1.71 -3.42 5.12
N ILE A 44 0.98 -2.56 5.84
CA ILE A 44 -0.42 -2.81 6.17
C ILE A 44 -1.26 -2.33 4.99
N VAL A 45 -2.33 -3.07 4.66
CA VAL A 45 -3.28 -2.69 3.61
C VAL A 45 -3.92 -1.34 3.95
N VAL A 46 -3.81 -0.36 3.05
CA VAL A 46 -4.26 1.03 3.27
C VAL A 46 -5.74 1.09 3.67
N ASN A 47 -6.58 0.29 3.03
CA ASN A 47 -8.02 0.26 3.29
C ASN A 47 -8.35 -0.15 4.73
N VAL A 48 -7.53 -1.03 5.33
CA VAL A 48 -7.71 -1.47 6.72
C VAL A 48 -7.38 -0.32 7.67
N LEU A 49 -6.27 0.39 7.42
CA LEU A 49 -5.89 1.56 8.22
C LEU A 49 -6.94 2.66 8.15
N VAL A 50 -7.44 3.00 6.94
CA VAL A 50 -8.48 4.02 6.76
C VAL A 50 -9.74 3.67 7.55
N SER A 51 -10.17 2.40 7.49
CA SER A 51 -11.34 1.93 8.22
C SER A 51 -11.14 1.99 9.74
N LEU A 52 -9.96 1.60 10.23
CA LEU A 52 -9.62 1.66 11.64
C LEU A 52 -9.60 3.10 12.16
N PHE A 53 -8.96 4.02 11.44
CA PHE A 53 -8.93 5.43 11.82
C PHE A 53 -10.31 6.08 11.77
N TYR A 54 -11.14 5.73 10.78
CA TYR A 54 -12.53 6.19 10.74
C TYR A 54 -13.33 5.73 11.97
N TYR A 55 -13.13 4.49 12.41
CA TYR A 55 -13.80 3.97 13.59
C TYR A 55 -13.35 4.67 14.88
N ILE A 56 -12.04 4.90 15.04
CA ILE A 56 -11.47 5.66 16.16
C ILE A 56 -12.06 7.08 16.18
N TYR A 57 -12.03 7.77 15.03
CA TYR A 57 -12.60 9.12 14.88
C TYR A 57 -14.09 9.17 15.24
N LYS A 58 -14.86 8.14 14.83
CA LYS A 58 -16.28 8.05 15.16
C LYS A 58 -16.52 7.92 16.67
N ILE A 59 -15.75 7.08 17.37
CA ILE A 59 -15.85 6.92 18.83
C ILE A 59 -15.55 8.23 19.55
N GLU A 60 -14.49 8.94 19.15
CA GLU A 60 -14.12 10.21 19.76
C GLU A 60 -15.20 11.29 19.59
N LYS A 61 -15.82 11.33 18.41
CA LYS A 61 -16.90 12.27 18.09
C LYS A 61 -18.21 11.95 18.82
N GLU A 62 -18.54 10.68 19.04
CA GLU A 62 -19.75 10.27 19.77
C GLU A 62 -19.61 10.42 21.30
N SER A 63 -18.37 10.56 21.78
CA SER A 63 -18.07 10.80 23.20
C SER A 63 -18.12 12.29 23.61
N HIS A 64 -18.36 13.20 22.66
CA HIS A 64 -18.54 14.64 22.85
C HIS A 64 -19.94 15.08 22.39
#